data_AF-A0AAU1NHA0-F1
#
_entry.id   AF-A0AAU1NHA0-F1
#
_cell.length_a   1.000
_cell.length_b   1.000
_cell.length_c   1.000
_cell.angle_alpha   90.00
_cell.angle_beta   90.00
_cell.angle_gamma   90.00
#
_symmetry.space_group_name_H-M   'P 1'
#
loop_
_entity.id
_entity.type
_entity.pdbx_description
1 polymer ?
#
loop_
_entity_poly.entity_id
_entity_poly.type
_entity_poly.pdbx_seq_one_letter_code
_entity_poly.pdbx_strand_id
1 'polypeptide(L)' 'MTQPPTHPRDHVQLRLGQDGLWYAYVSEPGHDDWWSRGTPDLDPIGALTGLGASPER' A
#
# COMPACT_ATOMS: atom_id res chain seq x y z
N MET A 1 1.58 -1.57 -29.23
CA MET A 1 2.58 -2.10 -28.29
C MET A 1 2.01 -1.99 -26.88
N THR A 2 1.19 -2.95 -26.47
CA THR A 2 0.65 -2.98 -25.10
C THR A 2 1.66 -3.78 -24.28
N GLN A 3 2.38 -3.12 -23.36
CA GLN A 3 3.23 -3.85 -22.41
C GLN A 3 2.34 -4.80 -21.60
N PRO A 4 2.76 -6.04 -21.31
CA PRO A 4 2.04 -6.87 -20.34
C PRO A 4 2.07 -6.13 -19.00
N PRO A 5 0.96 -6.04 -18.26
CA PRO A 5 1.01 -5.40 -16.96
C PRO A 5 1.91 -6.26 -16.08
N THR A 6 3.05 -5.69 -15.71
CA THR A 6 3.92 -6.22 -14.66
C THR A 6 3.10 -6.19 -13.36
N HIS A 7 2.26 -7.20 -13.14
CA HIS A 7 1.58 -7.40 -11.86
C HIS A 7 2.22 -8.60 -11.17
N PRO A 8 3.34 -8.43 -10.46
CA PRO A 8 3.77 -9.42 -9.50
C PRO A 8 2.84 -9.32 -8.28
N ARG A 9 1.55 -9.62 -8.44
CA ARG A 9 0.53 -9.92 -7.39
C ARG A 9 0.31 -8.94 -6.23
N ASP A 10 1.11 -7.91 -6.06
CA ASP A 10 1.00 -6.96 -4.96
C ASP A 10 0.47 -5.63 -5.48
N HIS A 11 -0.83 -5.44 -5.32
CA HIS A 11 -1.51 -4.15 -5.45
C HIS A 11 -1.24 -3.26 -4.22
N VAL A 12 -0.11 -3.48 -3.54
CA VAL A 12 0.26 -2.85 -2.28
C VAL A 12 1.67 -2.31 -2.40
N GLN A 13 1.86 -1.05 -2.02
CA GLN A 13 3.14 -0.37 -2.00
C GLN A 13 3.35 0.37 -0.68
N LEU A 14 4.52 0.19 -0.07
CA LEU A 14 4.93 0.97 1.09
C LEU A 14 5.72 2.20 0.64
N ARG A 15 5.38 3.37 1.17
CA ARG A 15 6.06 4.65 0.88
C ARG A 15 6.48 5.31 2.19
N LEU A 16 7.77 5.64 2.30
CA LEU A 16 8.32 6.38 3.43
C LEU A 16 7.97 7.86 3.29
N GLY A 17 7.22 8.39 4.26
CA GLY A 17 6.91 9.81 4.37
C GLY A 17 8.12 10.62 4.84
N GLN A 18 8.07 11.93 4.64
CA GLN A 18 9.12 12.84 5.10
C GLN A 18 9.20 12.92 6.64
N ASP A 19 8.12 12.55 7.31
CA ASP A 19 8.03 12.36 8.77
C ASP A 19 8.72 11.08 9.29
N GLY A 20 9.17 10.19 8.39
CA GLY A 20 9.85 8.95 8.74
C GLY A 20 8.92 7.76 8.98
N LEU A 21 7.60 7.91 8.79
CA LEU A 21 6.64 6.80 8.86
C LEU A 21 6.45 6.13 7.49
N TRP A 22 6.21 4.84 7.52
CA TRP A 22 5.79 4.05 6.37
C TRP A 22 4.28 4.12 6.23
N TYR A 23 3.85 4.50 5.03
CA TYR A 23 2.46 4.55 4.62
C TYR A 23 2.20 3.44 3.62
N ALA A 24 1.17 2.65 3.89
CA ALA A 24 0.79 1.57 3.02
C ALA A 24 -0.29 2.06 2.05
N TYR A 25 0.02 1.98 0.76
CA TYR A 25 -0.86 2.36 -0.34
C TYR A 25 -1.36 1.10 -1.03
N VAL A 26 -2.64 1.08 -1.30
CA VAL A 26 -3.28 -0.02 -2.03
C VAL A 26 -3.87 0.54 -3.32
N SER A 27 -3.76 -0.22 -4.39
CA SER A 27 -4.49 0.01 -5.64
C SER A 27 -5.50 -1.11 -5.87
N GLU A 28 -6.53 -0.84 -6.66
CA GLU A 28 -7.39 -1.91 -7.16
C GLU A 28 -6.65 -2.71 -8.26
N PRO A 29 -6.96 -4.00 -8.41
CA PRO A 29 -6.39 -4.80 -9.48
C PRO A 29 -6.73 -4.24 -10.86
N GLY A 30 -5.71 -3.77 -11.56
CA GLY A 30 -5.85 -3.15 -12.88
C GLY A 30 -6.18 -1.66 -12.86
N HIS A 31 -6.13 -1.00 -11.69
CA HIS A 31 -6.30 0.44 -11.56
C HIS A 31 -5.00 1.12 -11.13
N ASP A 32 -4.78 2.34 -11.63
CA ASP A 32 -3.65 3.20 -11.23
C ASP A 32 -4.02 4.15 -10.07
N ASP A 33 -5.21 4.00 -9.49
CA ASP A 33 -5.60 4.81 -8.34
C ASP A 33 -4.98 4.21 -7.07
N TRP A 34 -4.25 5.04 -6.33
CA TRP A 34 -3.52 4.66 -5.13
C TRP A 34 -3.98 5.53 -3.97
N TRP A 35 -4.59 4.91 -2.97
CA TRP A 35 -4.97 5.59 -1.73
C TRP A 35 -4.27 4.96 -0.53
N SER A 36 -3.97 5.78 0.47
CA SER A 36 -3.41 5.29 1.72
C SER A 36 -4.45 4.50 2.49
N ARG A 37 -4.05 3.34 3.01
CA ARG A 37 -4.88 2.47 3.84
C ARG A 37 -4.11 2.13 5.12
N GLY A 38 -4.86 1.84 6.17
CA GLY A 38 -4.27 1.44 7.46
C GLY A 38 -3.63 2.59 8.22
N THR A 39 -2.86 2.23 9.25
CA THR A 39 -2.17 3.19 10.13
C THR A 39 -0.71 3.31 9.69
N PRO A 40 -0.17 4.53 9.51
CA PRO A 40 1.25 4.70 9.24
C PRO A 40 2.09 4.31 10.44
N ASP A 41 3.19 3.60 10.20
CA ASP A 41 4.05 3.05 11.25
C ASP A 41 5.53 3.30 10.93
N LEU A 42 6.37 3.44 11.96
CA LEU A 42 7.83 3.53 11.78
C LEU A 42 8.41 2.21 11.24
N ASP A 43 7.74 1.10 11.49
CA ASP A 43 8.10 -0.22 10.97
C ASP A 43 7.32 -0.54 9.66
N PRO A 44 8.01 -0.89 8.56
CA PRO A 44 7.35 -1.19 7.30
C PRO A 44 6.43 -2.43 7.37
N ILE A 45 6.75 -3.41 8.22
CA ILE A 45 5.90 -4.59 8.44
C ILE A 45 4.70 -4.23 9.31
N GLY A 46 4.86 -3.34 10.29
CA GLY A 46 3.78 -2.74 11.08
C GLY A 46 2.77 -2.02 10.19
N ALA A 47 3.24 -1.14 9.30
CA ALA A 47 2.40 -0.42 8.34
C ALA A 47 1.65 -1.36 7.39
N LEU A 48 2.32 -2.41 6.88
CA LEU A 48 1.72 -3.43 6.02
C LEU A 48 0.70 -4.30 6.76
N THR A 49 1.00 -4.70 8.00
CA THR A 49 0.10 -5.51 8.84
C THR A 49 -1.14 -4.69 9.24
N GLY A 50 -0.98 -3.38 9.42
CA GLY A 50 -2.06 -2.42 9.64
C GLY A 50 -3.04 -2.30 8.46
N LEU A 51 -2.66 -2.70 7.24
CA LEU A 51 -3.61 -2.82 6.11
C LEU A 51 -4.59 -3.98 6.28
N GLY A 52 -4.10 -5.12 6.77
CA GLY A 52 -4.88 -6.33 7.03
C GLY A 52 -5.78 -6.20 8.27
N ALA A 53 -5.33 -5.42 9.25
CA ALA A 53 -6.15 -4.96 10.36
C ALA A 53 -6.98 -3.73 9.93
N SER A 54 -7.83 -3.88 8.92
CA SER A 54 -8.83 -2.85 8.63
C SER A 54 -9.65 -2.61 9.90
N PRO A 55 -9.66 -1.40 10.51
CA PRO A 55 -10.68 -1.06 11.47
C PRO A 55 -11.97 -0.83 10.67
N GLU A 56 -12.73 -1.91 10.45
CA GLU A 56 -14.13 -1.79 10.12
C GLU A 56 -14.83 -1.00 11.25
N ARG A 57 -15.28 0.21 10.92
CA ARG A 57 -16.19 1.04 11.71
C ARG A 57 -17.12 1.74 10.74
#